data_AF-A0A1A8QFB7-F1
#
_entry.id   AF-A0A1A8QFB7-F1
#
_cell.length_a   1.000
_cell.length_b   1.000
_cell.length_c   1.000
_cell.angle_alpha   90.00
_cell.angle_beta   90.00
_cell.angle_gamma   90.00
#
_symmetry.space_group_name_H-M   'P 1'
#
loop_
_entity.id
_entity.type
_entity.pdbx_description
1 polymer ?
#
loop_
_entity_poly.entity_id
_entity_poly.type
_entity_poly.pdbx_seq_one_letter_code
_entity_poly.pdbx_strand_id
1 'polypeptide(L)'
;RGLSFTKVSEAGITHYQSLSYQLTFCLSQLFYKYKMVKCAIKCMNSFINNNNTHLELLHLSAVELNSGLIWLAWLHLENNQPSIALDILDSVVASLPEHNTSHQEGVVLNMRGVTLQSMGDQRRAAESYQAAANFCQEAEDFLNWAVVQANLGLLCLKAGAKGLAQNYLVKAV
;
A
#
# COMPACT_ATOMS: atom_id res chain seq x y z
N ARG A 1 -8.22 50.00 -12.56
CA ARG A 1 -7.35 49.10 -11.74
C ARG A 1 -8.17 47.86 -11.39
N GLY A 2 -8.23 46.89 -12.30
CA GLY A 2 -8.81 45.57 -12.02
C GLY A 2 -7.66 44.62 -11.77
N LEU A 3 -7.61 44.01 -10.58
CA LEU A 3 -6.66 42.94 -10.27
C LEU A 3 -7.05 41.73 -11.12
N SER A 4 -6.24 41.42 -12.13
CA SER A 4 -6.35 40.16 -12.87
C SER A 4 -5.96 39.03 -11.92
N PHE A 5 -6.91 38.16 -11.59
CA PHE A 5 -6.59 36.86 -11.00
C PHE A 5 -5.64 36.13 -11.96
N THR A 6 -4.41 35.92 -11.50
CA THR A 6 -3.46 35.04 -12.18
C THR A 6 -4.10 33.66 -12.28
N LYS A 7 -4.49 33.26 -13.50
CA LYS A 7 -4.78 31.86 -13.81
C LYS A 7 -3.57 31.05 -13.39
N VAL A 8 -3.70 30.30 -12.30
CA VAL A 8 -2.71 29.28 -11.95
C VAL A 8 -2.70 28.30 -13.12
N SER A 9 -1.54 28.13 -13.75
CA SER A 9 -1.36 27.17 -14.84
C SER A 9 -1.69 25.76 -14.33
N GLU A 10 -2.20 24.89 -15.18
CA GLU A 10 -2.46 23.48 -14.89
C GLU A 10 -1.21 22.78 -14.31
N ALA A 11 -0.02 23.12 -14.80
CA ALA A 11 1.26 22.66 -14.25
C ALA A 11 1.56 23.16 -12.81
N GLY A 12 1.00 24.31 -12.43
CA GLY A 12 1.08 24.82 -11.06
C GLY A 12 0.15 24.10 -10.10
N ILE A 13 -1.01 23.65 -10.58
CA ILE A 13 -1.99 22.89 -9.79
C ILE A 13 -1.45 21.48 -9.49
N THR A 14 -0.88 20.80 -10.50
CA THR A 14 -0.30 19.46 -10.33
C THR A 14 0.88 19.47 -9.35
N HIS A 15 1.75 20.48 -9.44
CA HIS A 15 2.88 20.63 -8.52
C HIS A 15 2.43 20.86 -7.07
N TYR A 16 1.42 21.72 -6.86
CA TYR A 16 0.86 21.96 -5.53
C TYR A 16 0.26 20.69 -4.92
N GLN A 17 -0.44 19.88 -5.71
CA GLN A 17 -1.08 18.64 -5.24
C GLN A 17 -0.05 17.56 -4.89
N SER A 18 0.99 17.35 -5.71
CA SER A 18 2.07 16.43 -5.38
C SER A 18 2.81 16.85 -4.11
N LEU A 19 3.06 18.16 -3.92
CA LEU A 19 3.66 18.66 -2.68
C LEU A 19 2.75 18.47 -1.47
N SER A 20 1.46 18.75 -1.61
CA SER A 20 0.44 18.53 -0.56
C SER A 20 0.33 17.06 -0.17
N TYR A 21 0.37 16.16 -1.15
CA TYR A 21 0.46 14.71 -0.94
C TYR A 21 1.70 14.34 -0.14
N GLN A 22 2.88 14.78 -0.58
CA GLN A 22 4.16 14.46 0.08
C GLN A 22 4.18 14.95 1.54
N LEU A 23 3.69 16.17 1.80
CA LEU A 23 3.60 16.72 3.16
C LEU A 23 2.63 15.91 4.04
N THR A 24 1.45 15.56 3.51
CA THR A 24 0.48 14.72 4.22
C THR A 24 1.07 13.35 4.53
N PHE A 25 1.71 12.73 3.54
CA PHE A 25 2.35 11.42 3.68
C PHE A 25 3.41 11.45 4.78
N CYS A 26 4.35 12.39 4.73
CA CYS A 26 5.38 12.58 5.76
C CYS A 26 4.79 12.84 7.15
N LEU A 27 3.75 13.68 7.25
CA LEU A 27 3.09 13.96 8.53
C LEU A 27 2.42 12.71 9.11
N SER A 28 1.77 11.91 8.26
CA SER A 28 1.15 10.65 8.69
C SER A 28 2.19 9.63 9.17
N GLN A 29 3.36 9.56 8.52
CA GLN A 29 4.49 8.74 8.97
C GLN A 29 5.04 9.23 10.32
N LEU A 30 5.08 10.54 10.55
CA LEU A 30 5.47 11.11 11.84
C LEU A 30 4.48 10.71 12.94
N PHE A 31 3.16 10.83 12.69
CA PHE A 31 2.14 10.37 13.63
C PHE A 31 2.27 8.88 13.93
N TYR A 32 2.49 8.05 12.90
CA TYR A 32 2.71 6.61 13.08
C TYR A 32 3.95 6.32 13.94
N LYS A 33 5.07 7.00 13.67
CA LYS A 33 6.32 6.87 14.43
C LYS A 33 6.11 7.16 15.93
N TYR A 34 5.27 8.12 16.26
CA TYR A 34 4.89 8.45 17.65
C TYR A 34 3.66 7.69 18.16
N LYS A 35 3.28 6.58 17.51
CA LYS A 35 2.17 5.68 17.89
C LYS A 35 0.80 6.35 17.92
N MET A 36 0.65 7.46 17.21
CA MET A 36 -0.62 8.17 17.03
C MET A 36 -1.35 7.66 15.76
N VAL A 37 -1.59 6.34 15.68
CA VAL A 37 -2.10 5.69 14.45
C VAL A 37 -3.43 6.28 13.98
N LYS A 38 -4.36 6.58 14.89
CA LYS A 38 -5.64 7.23 14.54
C LYS A 38 -5.45 8.63 13.92
N CYS A 39 -4.44 9.38 14.35
CA CYS A 39 -4.10 10.68 13.76
C CYS A 39 -3.49 10.50 12.37
N ALA A 40 -2.64 9.48 12.17
CA ALA A 40 -2.11 9.14 10.86
C ALA A 40 -3.23 8.78 9.87
N ILE A 41 -4.19 7.93 10.28
CA ILE A 41 -5.37 7.57 9.49
C ILE A 41 -6.19 8.81 9.15
N LYS A 42 -6.52 9.65 10.16
CA LYS A 42 -7.28 10.88 9.95
C LYS A 42 -6.58 11.82 8.97
N CYS A 43 -5.26 11.95 9.08
CA CYS A 43 -4.44 12.78 8.19
C CYS A 43 -4.53 12.31 6.73
N MET A 44 -4.31 11.01 6.48
CA MET A 44 -4.42 10.43 5.14
C MET A 44 -5.85 10.48 4.58
N ASN A 45 -6.86 10.18 5.40
CA ASN A 45 -8.26 10.26 4.99
C ASN A 45 -8.70 11.69 4.68
N SER A 46 -8.25 12.68 5.43
CA SER A 46 -8.54 14.08 5.10
C SER A 46 -7.99 14.45 3.74
N PHE A 47 -6.80 13.98 3.36
CA PHE A 47 -6.24 14.22 2.04
C PHE A 47 -7.05 13.51 0.94
N ILE A 48 -7.29 12.21 1.08
CA ILE A 48 -8.06 11.42 0.09
C ILE A 48 -9.48 11.98 -0.06
N ASN A 49 -10.18 12.26 1.05
CA ASN A 49 -11.56 12.73 1.04
C ASN A 49 -11.73 14.19 0.64
N ASN A 50 -10.80 15.09 0.99
CA ASN A 50 -10.88 16.48 0.54
C ASN A 50 -10.63 16.59 -0.97
N ASN A 51 -9.91 15.64 -1.58
CA ASN A 51 -9.67 15.61 -3.01
C ASN A 51 -10.75 14.82 -3.81
N ASN A 52 -11.79 14.31 -3.13
CA ASN A 52 -12.94 13.61 -3.75
C ASN A 52 -13.93 14.55 -4.47
N THR A 53 -13.70 15.87 -4.49
CA THR A 53 -14.39 16.76 -5.44
C THR A 53 -13.80 16.59 -6.84
N HIS A 54 -13.97 15.40 -7.45
CA HIS A 54 -13.87 14.97 -8.87
C HIS A 54 -12.84 15.57 -9.86
N LEU A 55 -12.03 16.56 -9.49
CA LEU A 55 -11.14 17.33 -10.36
C LEU A 55 -9.68 17.33 -9.86
N GLU A 56 -9.39 16.84 -8.66
CA GLU A 56 -8.08 17.06 -8.00
C GLU A 56 -7.27 15.80 -7.69
N LEU A 57 -7.89 14.61 -7.58
CA LEU A 57 -7.15 13.33 -7.62
C LEU A 57 -6.60 12.99 -9.02
N LEU A 58 -7.07 13.70 -10.06
CA LEU A 58 -6.70 13.49 -11.47
C LEU A 58 -5.22 13.79 -11.79
N HIS A 59 -4.51 14.47 -10.88
CA HIS A 59 -3.16 14.95 -11.13
C HIS A 59 -2.08 14.26 -10.30
N LEU A 60 -2.45 13.36 -9.38
CA LEU A 60 -1.48 12.46 -8.77
C LEU A 60 -1.09 11.40 -9.79
N SER A 61 0.18 11.02 -9.80
CA SER A 61 0.56 9.80 -10.51
C SER A 61 -0.13 8.59 -9.89
N ALA A 62 -0.47 7.59 -10.69
CA ALA A 62 -1.03 6.33 -10.19
C ALA A 62 -0.12 5.71 -9.10
N VAL A 63 1.19 5.90 -9.22
CA VAL A 63 2.19 5.46 -8.25
C VAL A 63 2.05 6.16 -6.90
N GLU A 64 1.87 7.48 -6.87
CA GLU A 64 1.66 8.23 -5.62
C GLU A 64 0.34 7.84 -4.97
N LEU A 65 -0.73 7.74 -5.75
CA LEU A 65 -2.04 7.32 -5.24
C LEU A 65 -1.98 5.93 -4.61
N ASN A 66 -1.40 4.96 -5.32
CA ASN A 66 -1.25 3.58 -4.84
C ASN A 66 -0.36 3.52 -3.59
N SER A 67 0.74 4.29 -3.54
CA SER A 67 1.60 4.40 -2.35
C SER A 67 0.82 4.91 -1.14
N GLY A 68 0.00 5.94 -1.33
CA GLY A 68 -0.85 6.51 -0.29
C GLY A 68 -1.90 5.52 0.22
N LEU A 69 -2.55 4.78 -0.69
CA LEU A 69 -3.55 3.76 -0.35
C LEU A 69 -2.94 2.56 0.36
N ILE A 70 -1.80 2.05 -0.10
CA ILE A 70 -1.05 0.97 0.57
C ILE A 70 -0.66 1.41 1.99
N TRP A 71 -0.16 2.63 2.15
CA TRP A 71 0.16 3.17 3.47
C TRP A 71 -1.08 3.30 4.37
N LEU A 72 -2.21 3.78 3.83
CA LEU A 72 -3.46 3.86 4.57
C LEU A 72 -3.96 2.47 5.00
N ALA A 73 -3.86 1.46 4.14
CA ALA A 73 -4.19 0.07 4.48
C ALA A 73 -3.31 -0.45 5.62
N TRP A 74 -2.01 -0.19 5.58
CA TRP A 74 -1.09 -0.51 6.69
C TRP A 74 -1.55 0.13 8.01
N LEU A 75 -1.88 1.42 7.99
CA LEU A 75 -2.36 2.13 9.18
C LEU A 75 -3.66 1.51 9.74
N HIS A 76 -4.58 1.09 8.87
CA HIS A 76 -5.80 0.39 9.31
C HIS A 76 -5.50 -0.97 9.92
N LEU A 77 -4.57 -1.74 9.34
CA LEU A 77 -4.10 -3.00 9.91
C LEU A 77 -3.51 -2.80 11.32
N GLU A 78 -2.64 -1.80 11.48
CA GLU A 78 -2.03 -1.41 12.77
C GLU A 78 -3.05 -0.90 13.79
N ASN A 79 -4.19 -0.37 13.32
CA ASN A 79 -5.32 0.06 14.16
C ASN A 79 -6.35 -1.08 14.39
N ASN A 80 -5.99 -2.33 14.13
CA ASN A 80 -6.85 -3.52 14.28
C ASN A 80 -8.15 -3.45 13.45
N GLN A 81 -8.06 -2.92 12.23
CA GLN A 81 -9.16 -2.81 11.26
C GLN A 81 -8.82 -3.53 9.95
N PRO A 82 -8.58 -4.86 9.98
CA PRO A 82 -8.10 -5.59 8.81
C PRO A 82 -9.13 -5.64 7.67
N SER A 83 -10.44 -5.60 7.95
CA SER A 83 -11.47 -5.54 6.90
C SER A 83 -11.35 -4.28 6.05
N ILE A 84 -11.16 -3.11 6.67
CA ILE A 84 -10.98 -1.84 5.95
C ILE A 84 -9.67 -1.85 5.15
N ALA A 85 -8.59 -2.38 5.74
CA ALA A 85 -7.32 -2.54 5.05
C ALA A 85 -7.47 -3.43 3.80
N LEU A 86 -8.22 -4.54 3.91
CA LEU A 86 -8.45 -5.44 2.79
C LEU A 86 -9.24 -4.77 1.66
N ASP A 87 -10.31 -4.03 1.99
CA ASP A 87 -11.12 -3.32 1.01
C ASP A 87 -10.27 -2.30 0.21
N ILE A 88 -9.39 -1.58 0.91
CA ILE A 88 -8.45 -0.64 0.26
C ILE A 88 -7.50 -1.39 -0.67
N LEU A 89 -6.88 -2.49 -0.20
CA LEU A 89 -5.91 -3.26 -0.99
C LEU A 89 -6.56 -3.91 -2.21
N ASP A 90 -7.77 -4.45 -2.08
CA ASP A 90 -8.55 -5.02 -3.19
C ASP A 90 -8.88 -3.92 -4.22
N SER A 91 -9.18 -2.69 -3.79
CA SER A 91 -9.38 -1.56 -4.71
C SER A 91 -8.12 -1.18 -5.48
N VAL A 92 -6.95 -1.23 -4.84
CA VAL A 92 -5.66 -0.97 -5.50
C VAL A 92 -5.38 -2.08 -6.52
N VAL A 93 -5.52 -3.34 -6.14
CA VAL A 93 -5.32 -4.49 -7.05
C VAL A 93 -6.22 -4.40 -8.27
N ALA A 94 -7.50 -4.06 -8.09
CA ALA A 94 -8.45 -3.90 -9.20
C ALA A 94 -8.11 -2.73 -10.15
N SER A 95 -7.29 -1.77 -9.70
CA SER A 95 -6.86 -0.61 -10.50
C SER A 95 -5.53 -0.83 -11.22
N LEU A 96 -4.80 -1.92 -10.92
CA LEU A 96 -3.51 -2.20 -11.56
C LEU A 96 -3.72 -2.62 -13.03
N PRO A 97 -2.92 -2.10 -13.98
CA PRO A 97 -3.03 -2.52 -15.37
C PRO A 97 -2.47 -3.93 -15.56
N GLU A 98 -3.15 -4.77 -16.34
CA GLU A 98 -2.84 -6.21 -16.55
C GLU A 98 -1.41 -6.53 -17.03
N HIS A 99 -0.64 -5.53 -17.47
CA HIS A 99 0.69 -5.71 -18.06
C HIS A 99 1.74 -4.72 -17.52
N ASN A 100 1.49 -4.07 -16.38
CA ASN A 100 2.42 -3.08 -15.84
C ASN A 100 3.21 -3.66 -14.67
N THR A 101 4.51 -3.88 -14.88
CA THR A 101 5.47 -4.40 -13.89
C THR A 101 5.83 -3.38 -12.81
N SER A 102 4.85 -2.63 -12.29
CA SER A 102 5.13 -1.69 -11.22
C SER A 102 5.52 -2.46 -9.96
N HIS A 103 6.66 -2.11 -9.35
CA HIS A 103 7.11 -2.69 -8.07
C HIS A 103 6.03 -2.71 -6.97
N GLN A 104 5.00 -1.88 -7.09
CA GLN A 104 3.89 -1.79 -6.14
C GLN A 104 2.96 -3.00 -6.14
N GLU A 105 2.90 -3.77 -7.24
CA GLU A 105 2.01 -4.94 -7.33
C GLU A 105 2.45 -6.05 -6.36
N GLY A 106 3.75 -6.35 -6.31
CA GLY A 106 4.30 -7.28 -5.32
C GLY A 106 4.03 -6.82 -3.88
N VAL A 107 4.17 -5.52 -3.61
CA VAL A 107 3.92 -4.94 -2.28
C VAL A 107 2.45 -5.04 -1.88
N VAL A 108 1.51 -4.67 -2.77
CA VAL A 108 0.08 -4.70 -2.46
C VAL A 108 -0.41 -6.13 -2.24
N LEU A 109 0.05 -7.09 -3.07
CA LEU A 109 -0.30 -8.51 -2.93
C LEU A 109 0.27 -9.11 -1.64
N ASN A 110 1.50 -8.75 -1.28
CA ASN A 110 2.09 -9.17 -0.02
C ASN A 110 1.31 -8.62 1.18
N MET A 111 1.00 -7.32 1.17
CA MET A 111 0.23 -6.69 2.25
C MET A 111 -1.19 -7.26 2.36
N ARG A 112 -1.81 -7.58 1.21
CA ARG A 112 -3.10 -8.29 1.17
C ARG A 112 -3.00 -9.65 1.85
N GLY A 113 -1.93 -10.39 1.60
CA GLY A 113 -1.64 -11.66 2.28
C GLY A 113 -1.51 -11.51 3.81
N VAL A 114 -0.82 -10.46 4.27
CA VAL A 114 -0.70 -10.15 5.72
C VAL A 114 -2.07 -9.85 6.32
N THR A 115 -2.86 -9.02 5.64
CA THR A 115 -4.21 -8.65 6.09
C THR A 115 -5.12 -9.88 6.18
N LEU A 116 -5.15 -10.73 5.15
CA LEU A 116 -5.94 -11.97 5.15
C LEU A 116 -5.49 -12.95 6.24
N GLN A 117 -4.17 -13.08 6.45
CA GLN A 117 -3.63 -13.90 7.53
C GLN A 117 -4.08 -13.38 8.91
N SER A 118 -4.10 -12.06 9.13
CA SER A 118 -4.58 -11.46 10.39
C SER A 118 -6.06 -11.74 10.65
N MET A 119 -6.85 -11.94 9.59
CA MET A 119 -8.26 -12.32 9.66
C MET A 119 -8.46 -13.83 9.81
N GLY A 120 -7.39 -14.64 9.80
CA GLY A 120 -7.45 -16.10 9.88
C GLY A 120 -7.68 -16.81 8.54
N ASP A 121 -7.75 -16.07 7.42
CA ASP A 121 -7.95 -16.65 6.09
C ASP A 121 -6.61 -17.13 5.49
N GLN A 122 -6.13 -18.26 5.99
CA GLN A 122 -4.83 -18.83 5.60
C GLN A 122 -4.74 -19.16 4.12
N ARG A 123 -5.85 -19.59 3.50
CA ARG A 123 -5.88 -19.99 2.09
C ARG A 123 -5.68 -18.78 1.19
N ARG A 124 -6.50 -17.74 1.34
CA ARG A 124 -6.36 -16.53 0.50
C ARG A 124 -5.08 -15.77 0.82
N ALA A 125 -4.57 -15.86 2.06
CA ALA A 125 -3.26 -15.34 2.40
C ALA A 125 -2.15 -16.02 1.59
N ALA A 126 -2.12 -17.37 1.55
CA ALA A 126 -1.14 -18.13 0.76
C ALA A 126 -1.23 -17.80 -0.73
N GLU A 127 -2.44 -17.72 -1.29
CA GLU A 127 -2.67 -17.35 -2.69
C GLU A 127 -2.10 -15.95 -2.99
N SER A 128 -2.34 -14.97 -2.12
CA SER A 128 -1.85 -13.61 -2.27
C SER A 128 -0.32 -13.52 -2.18
N TYR A 129 0.28 -14.23 -1.22
CA TYR A 129 1.74 -14.29 -1.11
C TYR A 129 2.40 -14.99 -2.30
N GLN A 130 1.79 -16.06 -2.83
CA GLN A 130 2.34 -16.75 -3.99
C GLN A 130 2.30 -15.85 -5.25
N ALA A 131 1.21 -15.11 -5.43
CA ALA A 131 1.11 -14.11 -6.49
C ALA A 131 2.18 -13.01 -6.32
N ALA A 132 2.37 -12.50 -5.10
CA ALA A 132 3.42 -11.53 -4.79
C ALA A 132 4.83 -12.07 -5.08
N ALA A 133 5.11 -13.34 -4.74
CA ALA A 133 6.41 -13.96 -4.97
C ALA A 133 6.72 -14.11 -6.47
N ASN A 134 5.74 -14.56 -7.25
CA ASN A 134 5.87 -14.67 -8.71
C ASN A 134 6.18 -13.30 -9.32
N PHE A 135 5.40 -12.28 -8.95
CA PHE A 135 5.59 -10.92 -9.42
C PHE A 135 6.97 -10.38 -9.07
N CYS A 136 7.39 -10.47 -7.80
CA CYS A 136 8.70 -9.94 -7.38
C CYS A 136 9.86 -10.67 -8.08
N GLN A 137 9.69 -11.95 -8.40
CA GLN A 137 10.68 -12.70 -9.15
C GLN A 137 10.76 -12.25 -10.62
N GLU A 138 9.62 -12.03 -11.27
CA GLU A 138 9.55 -11.52 -12.66
C GLU A 138 10.08 -10.08 -12.78
N ALA A 139 9.83 -9.25 -11.76
CA ALA A 139 10.28 -7.87 -11.69
C ALA A 139 11.72 -7.69 -11.15
N GLU A 140 12.42 -8.79 -10.82
CA GLU A 140 13.74 -8.80 -10.17
C GLU A 140 13.81 -7.96 -8.88
N ASP A 141 12.68 -7.84 -8.17
CA ASP A 141 12.55 -7.12 -6.90
C ASP A 141 12.91 -8.04 -5.73
N PHE A 142 14.20 -8.34 -5.60
CA PHE A 142 14.69 -9.30 -4.62
C PHE A 142 14.45 -8.88 -3.17
N LEU A 143 14.37 -7.57 -2.90
CA LEU A 143 14.07 -7.07 -1.56
C LEU A 143 12.63 -7.40 -1.16
N ASN A 144 11.64 -7.07 -2.01
CA ASN A 144 10.25 -7.43 -1.71
C ASN A 144 10.03 -8.94 -1.80
N TRP A 145 10.75 -9.64 -2.68
CA TRP A 145 10.72 -11.10 -2.75
C TRP A 145 11.13 -11.72 -1.41
N ALA A 146 12.24 -11.29 -0.80
CA ALA A 146 12.68 -11.77 0.50
C ALA A 146 11.63 -11.56 1.60
N VAL A 147 10.97 -10.40 1.63
CA VAL A 147 9.87 -10.11 2.57
C VAL A 147 8.69 -11.05 2.34
N VAL A 148 8.31 -11.32 1.09
CA VAL A 148 7.25 -12.29 0.75
C VAL A 148 7.63 -13.70 1.22
N GLN A 149 8.87 -14.13 1.00
CA GLN A 149 9.36 -15.44 1.46
C GLN A 149 9.29 -15.53 3.00
N ALA A 150 9.66 -14.47 3.73
CA ALA A 150 9.53 -14.44 5.18
C ALA A 150 8.06 -14.60 5.65
N ASN A 151 7.13 -13.93 4.98
CA ASN A 151 5.70 -14.01 5.29
C ASN A 151 5.09 -15.39 4.98
N LEU A 152 5.50 -16.02 3.87
CA LEU A 152 5.17 -17.42 3.56
C LEU A 152 5.71 -18.36 4.62
N GLY A 153 6.96 -18.17 5.04
CA GLY A 153 7.59 -18.93 6.11
C GLY A 153 6.81 -18.85 7.42
N LEU A 154 6.44 -17.63 7.83
CA LEU A 154 5.63 -17.39 9.01
C LEU A 154 4.23 -18.03 8.90
N LEU A 155 3.59 -17.97 7.73
CA LEU A 155 2.31 -18.64 7.47
C LEU A 155 2.44 -20.17 7.66
N CYS A 156 3.49 -20.77 7.09
CA CYS A 156 3.77 -22.20 7.24
C CYS A 156 4.05 -22.59 8.71
N LEU A 157 4.76 -21.75 9.48
CA LEU A 157 4.97 -21.98 10.92
C LEU A 157 3.64 -22.03 11.67
N LYS A 158 2.76 -21.05 11.41
CA LYS A 158 1.41 -21.00 12.03
C LYS A 158 0.55 -22.21 11.66
N ALA A 159 0.75 -22.78 10.47
CA ALA A 159 0.09 -24.00 10.02
C ALA A 159 0.78 -25.30 10.50
N GLY A 160 1.90 -25.21 11.24
CA GLY A 160 2.66 -26.38 11.71
C GLY A 160 3.55 -27.04 10.65
N ALA A 161 3.63 -26.50 9.43
CA ALA A 161 4.41 -27.02 8.32
C ALA A 161 5.89 -26.58 8.42
N LYS A 162 6.61 -27.06 9.45
CA LYS A 162 7.97 -26.60 9.80
C LYS A 162 8.99 -26.74 8.66
N GLY A 163 8.94 -27.82 7.89
CA GLY A 163 9.86 -28.02 6.76
C GLY A 163 9.65 -26.99 5.65
N LEU A 164 8.39 -26.71 5.29
CA LEU A 164 8.07 -25.65 4.32
C LEU A 164 8.45 -24.27 4.86
N ALA A 165 8.18 -24.02 6.14
CA ALA A 165 8.58 -22.78 6.78
C ALA A 165 10.09 -22.53 6.68
N GLN A 166 10.91 -23.54 7.00
CA GLN A 166 12.36 -23.43 6.88
C GLN A 166 12.79 -23.13 5.44
N ASN A 167 12.21 -23.82 4.45
CA ASN A 167 12.53 -23.59 3.04
C ASN A 167 12.25 -22.13 2.62
N TYR A 168 11.13 -21.58 3.05
CA TYR A 168 10.77 -20.19 2.76
C TYR A 168 11.66 -19.20 3.52
N LEU A 169 11.92 -19.42 4.81
CA LEU A 169 12.75 -18.51 5.62
C LEU A 169 14.21 -18.47 5.16
N VAL A 170 14.77 -19.59 4.68
CA VAL A 170 16.12 -19.61 4.10
C VAL A 170 16.20 -18.78 2.82
N LYS A 171 15.14 -18.75 2.01
CA LYS A 171 15.07 -17.89 0.83
C LYS A 171 14.91 -16.40 1.15
N ALA A 172 14.57 -16.05 2.39
CA ALA A 172 14.37 -14.67 2.80
C ALA A 172 15.68 -13.94 3.18
N VAL A 173 16.83 -14.61 3.10
CA VAL A 173 18.17 -14.12 3.49
C VAL A 173 19.11 -14.23 2.29
#